data_AF-A0A8T5SW87-F1
#
_entry.id   AF-A0A8T5SW87-F1
#
_cell.length_a   1.000
_cell.length_b   1.000
_cell.length_c   1.000
_cell.angle_alpha   90.00
_cell.angle_beta   90.00
_cell.angle_gamma   90.00
#
_symmetry.space_group_name_H-M   'P 1'
#
loop_
_entity.id
_entity.type
_entity.pdbx_description
1 polymer ?
#
loop_
_entity_poly.entity_id
_entity_poly.type
_entity_poly.pdbx_seq_one_letter_code
_entity_poly.pdbx_strand_id
1 'polypeptide(L)'
;MDILTWTILVVVAILASAFNYYLNLAPGADPEDFQVGPTQLGITCDCSLNILIIGGIVVLALSAVSGLFESRLELYIVGIAAFSMITIAGFIGRRRRHHEWKELRIAIERSVPGTSFLGFKRAPVDIPFEDEDDEEFDYDAY
;
A
#
# COMPACT_ATOMS: atom_id res chain seq x y z
N MET A 1 -16.77 -5.66 32.98
CA MET A 1 -17.09 -6.47 31.78
C MET A 1 -17.03 -7.96 32.11
N ASP A 2 -17.92 -8.77 31.55
CA ASP A 2 -17.90 -10.22 31.73
C ASP A 2 -16.71 -10.89 31.01
N ILE A 3 -16.31 -12.06 31.51
CA ILE A 3 -15.25 -12.90 30.91
C ILE A 3 -15.53 -13.20 29.43
N LEU A 4 -16.79 -13.39 29.06
CA LEU A 4 -17.19 -13.63 27.68
C LEU A 4 -16.87 -12.43 26.78
N THR A 5 -17.08 -11.20 27.25
CA THR A 5 -16.78 -9.98 26.48
C THR A 5 -15.27 -9.83 26.29
N TRP A 6 -14.48 -10.10 27.31
CA TRP A 6 -13.02 -10.10 27.22
C TRP A 6 -12.49 -11.11 26.22
N THR A 7 -13.00 -12.35 26.23
CA THR A 7 -12.56 -13.37 25.27
C THR A 7 -12.92 -12.99 23.84
N ILE A 8 -14.12 -12.46 23.60
CA ILE A 8 -14.52 -11.96 22.28
C ILE A 8 -13.59 -10.84 21.81
N LEU A 9 -13.29 -9.86 22.67
CA LEU A 9 -12.39 -8.75 22.34
C LEU A 9 -10.99 -9.24 21.96
N VAL A 10 -10.44 -10.20 22.71
CA VAL A 10 -9.12 -10.80 22.41
C VAL A 10 -9.15 -11.53 21.08
N VAL A 11 -10.18 -12.34 20.80
CA VAL A 11 -10.30 -13.07 19.53
C VAL A 11 -10.41 -12.10 18.36
N VAL A 12 -11.22 -11.04 18.48
CA VAL A 12 -11.37 -10.01 17.45
C VAL A 12 -10.05 -9.27 17.23
N ALA A 13 -9.34 -8.89 18.29
CA ALA A 13 -8.05 -8.22 18.18
C ALA A 13 -6.99 -9.10 17.50
N ILE A 14 -6.95 -10.41 17.81
CA ILE A 14 -6.04 -11.36 17.17
C ILE A 14 -6.38 -11.51 15.69
N LEU A 15 -7.66 -11.72 15.35
CA LEU A 15 -8.10 -11.85 13.96
C LEU A 15 -7.81 -10.59 13.16
N ALA A 16 -8.13 -9.41 13.69
CA ALA A 16 -7.87 -8.13 13.05
C ALA A 16 -6.36 -7.89 12.86
N SER A 17 -5.54 -8.27 13.85
CA SER A 17 -4.07 -8.16 13.76
C SER A 17 -3.51 -9.10 12.70
N ALA A 18 -3.95 -10.36 12.67
CA ALA A 18 -3.54 -11.33 11.66
C ALA A 18 -3.97 -10.88 10.26
N PHE A 19 -5.21 -10.41 10.12
CA PHE A 19 -5.71 -9.86 8.87
C PHE A 19 -4.90 -8.65 8.41
N ASN A 20 -4.61 -7.68 9.30
CA ASN A 20 -3.80 -6.52 8.95
C ASN A 20 -2.36 -6.89 8.58
N TYR A 21 -1.77 -7.90 9.26
CA TYR A 21 -0.47 -8.46 8.91
C TYR A 21 -0.47 -9.04 7.49
N TYR A 22 -1.42 -9.92 7.19
CA TYR A 22 -1.48 -10.58 5.88
C TYR A 22 -1.86 -9.63 4.75
N LEU A 23 -2.75 -8.66 4.99
CA LEU A 23 -3.05 -7.62 4.02
C LEU A 23 -1.80 -6.81 3.64
N ASN A 24 -0.99 -6.44 4.63
CA ASN A 24 0.25 -5.69 4.37
C ASN A 24 1.42 -6.60 3.93
N LEU A 25 1.23 -7.91 3.93
CA LEU A 25 2.16 -8.90 3.37
C LEU A 25 1.78 -9.30 1.93
N ALA A 26 0.51 -9.16 1.55
CA ALA A 26 -0.04 -9.71 0.32
C ALA A 26 0.69 -9.21 -0.95
N PRO A 27 0.94 -10.10 -1.94
CA PRO A 27 1.56 -9.75 -3.21
C PRO A 27 0.56 -8.99 -4.06
N GLY A 28 0.88 -7.74 -4.37
CA GLY A 28 0.00 -6.80 -5.08
C GLY A 28 0.40 -5.35 -4.88
N ALA A 29 1.23 -5.05 -3.87
CA ALA A 29 1.97 -3.79 -3.80
C ALA A 29 3.15 -3.87 -4.78
N ASP A 30 2.99 -3.29 -5.96
CA ASP A 30 4.05 -3.22 -6.97
C ASP A 30 5.21 -2.34 -6.46
N PRO A 31 6.44 -2.51 -6.99
CA PRO A 31 7.56 -1.63 -6.64
C PRO A 31 7.26 -0.16 -6.98
N GLU A 32 6.32 0.08 -7.88
CA GLU A 32 5.79 1.37 -8.31
C GLU A 32 4.81 1.99 -7.30
N ASP A 33 4.19 1.21 -6.40
CA ASP A 33 3.40 1.76 -5.28
C ASP A 33 4.26 2.49 -4.25
N PHE A 34 5.58 2.31 -4.32
CA PHE A 34 6.56 3.06 -3.54
C PHE A 34 7.23 4.14 -4.38
N GLN A 35 6.80 4.46 -5.60
CA GLN A 35 7.32 5.57 -6.41
C GLN A 35 6.17 6.46 -6.88
N VAL A 36 6.09 7.67 -6.34
CA VAL A 36 5.17 8.70 -6.81
C VAL A 36 5.95 9.68 -7.67
N GLY A 37 5.77 9.60 -8.98
CA GLY A 37 6.30 10.57 -9.94
C GLY A 37 7.41 10.03 -10.85
N PRO A 38 7.96 10.87 -11.75
CA PRO A 38 9.00 10.48 -12.69
C PRO A 38 10.18 9.86 -11.94
N THR A 39 10.78 8.79 -12.49
CA THR A 39 11.92 8.04 -11.91
C THR A 39 13.12 8.92 -11.52
N GLN A 40 13.19 10.14 -12.06
CA GLN A 40 14.18 11.17 -11.79
C GLN A 40 13.97 11.90 -10.45
N LEU A 41 12.75 11.95 -9.92
CA LEU A 41 12.42 12.66 -8.67
C LEU A 41 12.54 11.79 -7.41
N GLY A 42 12.49 10.45 -7.54
CA GLY A 42 12.72 9.53 -6.43
C GLY A 42 11.77 9.68 -5.23
N ILE A 43 10.60 10.31 -5.42
CA ILE A 43 9.62 10.50 -4.35
C ILE A 43 8.94 9.16 -4.11
N THR A 44 9.10 8.61 -2.91
CA THR A 44 8.45 7.35 -2.53
C THR A 44 7.25 7.63 -1.65
N CYS A 45 6.01 7.46 -2.12
CA CYS A 45 4.86 7.51 -1.22
C CYS A 45 4.69 6.13 -0.60
N ASP A 46 5.39 5.92 0.50
CA ASP A 46 5.21 4.73 1.31
C ASP A 46 3.77 4.73 1.83
N CYS A 47 2.89 3.89 1.25
CA CYS A 47 1.50 3.63 1.65
C CYS A 47 1.32 3.13 3.12
N SER A 48 2.10 3.62 4.07
CA SER A 48 1.99 3.38 5.51
C SER A 48 0.59 3.68 6.08
N LEU A 49 -0.21 4.47 5.36
CA LEU A 49 -1.60 4.78 5.72
C LEU A 49 -2.49 3.52 5.74
N ASN A 50 -2.23 2.53 4.87
CA ASN A 50 -3.03 1.30 4.82
C ASN A 50 -2.94 0.48 6.11
N ILE A 51 -1.79 0.54 6.80
CA ILE A 51 -1.60 -0.12 8.10
C ILE A 51 -2.57 0.41 9.16
N LEU A 52 -2.92 1.71 9.06
CA LEU A 52 -3.75 2.40 10.03
C LEU A 52 -5.26 2.18 9.81
N ILE A 53 -5.67 1.79 8.59
CA ILE A 53 -7.10 1.66 8.23
C ILE A 53 -7.78 0.61 9.11
N ILE A 54 -7.21 -0.59 9.20
CA ILE A 54 -7.80 -1.68 9.99
C ILE A 54 -7.83 -1.33 11.48
N GLY A 55 -6.74 -0.73 12.00
CA GLY A 55 -6.70 -0.25 13.38
C GLY A 55 -7.80 0.79 13.65
N GLY A 56 -7.98 1.75 12.74
CA GLY A 56 -9.00 2.78 12.83
C GLY A 56 -10.43 2.22 12.81
N ILE A 57 -10.72 1.28 11.91
CA ILE A 57 -12.03 0.61 11.83
C ILE A 57 -12.36 -0.09 13.15
N VAL A 58 -11.38 -0.78 13.76
CA VAL A 58 -11.59 -1.46 15.04
C VAL A 58 -11.88 -0.46 16.16
N VAL A 59 -11.17 0.66 16.23
CA VAL A 59 -11.44 1.70 17.25
C VAL A 59 -12.82 2.33 17.05
N LEU A 60 -13.23 2.58 15.80
CA LEU A 60 -14.57 3.08 15.49
C LEU A 60 -15.66 2.07 15.90
N ALA A 61 -15.44 0.77 15.63
CA ALA A 61 -16.34 -0.28 16.07
C ALA A 61 -16.44 -0.35 17.59
N LEU A 62 -15.31 -0.29 18.32
CA LEU A 62 -15.31 -0.23 19.79
C LEU A 62 -16.06 0.99 20.32
N SER A 63 -15.97 2.13 19.62
CA SER A 63 -16.70 3.35 19.98
C SER A 63 -18.22 3.19 19.77
N ALA A 64 -18.64 2.53 18.69
CA ALA A 64 -20.04 2.22 18.41
C ALA A 64 -20.64 1.28 19.47
N VAL A 65 -19.82 0.39 20.04
CA VAL A 65 -20.21 -0.58 21.07
C VAL A 65 -19.74 -0.14 22.47
N SER A 66 -19.60 1.18 22.68
CA SER A 66 -19.12 1.74 23.95
C SER A 66 -19.99 1.38 25.17
N GLY A 67 -21.25 1.00 24.97
CA GLY A 67 -22.15 0.53 26.01
C GLY A 67 -21.76 -0.81 26.67
N LEU A 68 -20.81 -1.55 26.10
CA LEU A 68 -20.27 -2.77 26.73
C LEU A 68 -19.23 -2.49 27.81
N PHE A 69 -18.70 -1.27 27.88
CA PHE A 69 -17.65 -0.90 28.83
C PHE A 69 -18.25 -0.26 30.08
N GLU A 70 -17.74 -0.64 31.26
CA GLU A 70 -18.21 -0.08 32.53
C GLU A 70 -17.70 1.36 32.73
N SER A 71 -16.57 1.70 32.12
CA SER A 71 -15.98 3.04 32.21
C SER A 71 -15.41 3.53 30.89
N ARG A 72 -15.39 4.86 30.71
CA ARG A 72 -14.75 5.51 29.55
C ARG A 72 -13.24 5.28 29.52
N LEU A 73 -12.60 5.16 30.69
CA LEU A 73 -11.17 4.87 30.79
C LEU A 73 -10.85 3.47 30.26
N GLU A 74 -11.66 2.47 30.61
CA GLU A 74 -11.51 1.10 30.11
C GLU A 74 -11.62 1.06 28.59
N LEU A 75 -12.61 1.75 28.01
CA LEU A 75 -12.77 1.89 26.56
C LEU A 75 -11.52 2.50 25.90
N TYR A 76 -10.96 3.58 26.46
CA TYR A 76 -9.77 4.23 25.89
C TYR A 76 -8.53 3.34 25.98
N ILE A 77 -8.32 2.68 27.12
CA ILE A 77 -7.18 1.77 27.31
C ILE A 77 -7.26 0.61 26.32
N VAL A 78 -8.43 -0.04 26.22
CA VAL A 78 -8.65 -1.16 25.31
C VAL A 78 -8.54 -0.71 23.85
N GLY A 79 -9.09 0.45 23.51
CA GLY A 79 -9.00 1.03 22.16
C GLY A 79 -7.55 1.32 21.74
N ILE A 80 -6.77 1.98 22.60
CA ILE A 80 -5.36 2.29 22.33
C ILE A 80 -4.52 1.01 22.24
N ALA A 81 -4.75 0.04 23.14
CA ALA A 81 -4.06 -1.24 23.13
C ALA A 81 -4.38 -2.05 21.86
N ALA A 82 -5.65 -2.13 21.46
CA ALA A 82 -6.05 -2.80 20.24
C ALA A 82 -5.48 -2.11 18.99
N PHE A 83 -5.60 -0.78 18.92
CA PHE A 83 -5.06 0.01 17.80
C PHE A 83 -3.55 -0.20 17.63
N SER A 84 -2.79 -0.10 18.72
CA SER A 84 -1.34 -0.27 18.69
C SER A 84 -0.95 -1.69 18.27
N MET A 85 -1.58 -2.73 18.84
CA MET A 85 -1.31 -4.12 18.45
C MET A 85 -1.58 -4.37 16.95
N ILE A 86 -2.75 -3.95 16.46
CA ILE A 86 -3.15 -4.14 15.05
C ILE A 86 -2.20 -3.37 14.12
N THR A 87 -1.84 -2.15 14.48
CA THR A 87 -0.94 -1.29 13.69
C THR A 87 0.47 -1.88 13.64
N ILE A 88 1.00 -2.35 14.77
CA ILE A 88 2.32 -3.00 14.82
C ILE A 88 2.33 -4.26 13.96
N ALA A 89 1.27 -5.07 14.00
CA ALA A 89 1.16 -6.27 13.17
C ALA A 89 1.21 -5.92 11.66
N GLY A 90 0.43 -4.93 11.21
CA GLY A 90 0.47 -4.47 9.82
C GLY A 90 1.83 -3.87 9.42
N PHE A 91 2.48 -3.13 10.32
CA PHE A 91 3.81 -2.58 10.09
C PHE A 91 4.88 -3.67 9.92
N ILE A 92 4.84 -4.73 10.74
CA ILE A 92 5.75 -5.87 10.61
C ILE A 92 5.54 -6.58 9.27
N GLY A 93 4.29 -6.80 8.86
CA GLY A 93 3.96 -7.40 7.56
C GLY A 93 4.56 -6.60 6.41
N ARG A 94 4.34 -5.28 6.43
CA ARG A 94 4.88 -4.35 5.42
C ARG A 94 6.40 -4.36 5.37
N ARG A 95 7.06 -4.30 6.54
CA ARG A 95 8.52 -4.29 6.64
C ARG A 95 9.13 -5.56 6.06
N ARG A 96 8.50 -6.71 6.32
CA ARG A 96 8.93 -7.99 5.74
C ARG A 96 8.79 -7.99 4.22
N ARG A 97 7.67 -7.49 3.70
CA ARG A 97 7.44 -7.40 2.26
C ARG A 97 8.45 -6.49 1.56
N HIS A 98 8.80 -5.36 2.19
CA HIS A 98 9.83 -4.46 1.66
C HIS A 98 11.21 -5.14 1.58
N HIS A 99 11.55 -5.99 2.55
CA HIS A 99 12.78 -6.78 2.52
C HIS A 99 12.77 -7.81 1.38
N GLU A 100 11.68 -8.56 1.22
CA GLU A 100 11.53 -9.55 0.13
C GLU A 100 11.65 -8.89 -1.25
N TRP A 101 11.05 -7.71 -1.43
CA TRP A 101 11.17 -6.94 -2.66
C TRP A 101 12.61 -6.53 -2.97
N LYS A 102 13.37 -6.10 -1.95
CA LYS A 102 14.77 -5.72 -2.12
C LYS A 102 15.61 -6.90 -2.60
N GLU A 103 15.36 -8.10 -2.06
CA GLU A 103 16.04 -9.33 -2.48
C GLU A 103 15.65 -9.74 -3.91
N LEU A 104 14.36 -9.68 -4.23
CA LEU A 104 13.85 -10.01 -5.56
C LEU A 104 14.42 -9.07 -6.64
N ARG A 105 14.51 -7.77 -6.35
CA ARG A 105 15.11 -6.78 -7.25
C ARG A 105 16.56 -7.11 -7.58
N ILE A 106 17.35 -7.49 -6.56
CA ILE A 106 18.75 -7.90 -6.75
C ILE A 106 18.84 -9.18 -7.60
N ALA A 107 17.92 -10.13 -7.40
CA ALA A 107 17.88 -11.36 -8.20
C ALA A 107 17.52 -11.09 -9.67
N ILE A 108 16.54 -10.22 -9.93
CA ILE A 108 16.15 -9.80 -11.28
C ILE A 108 17.28 -9.04 -11.98
N GLU A 109 17.95 -8.11 -11.28
CA GLU A 109 19.07 -7.35 -11.83
C GLU A 109 20.26 -8.26 -12.23
N ARG A 110 20.42 -9.40 -11.54
CA ARG A 110 21.41 -10.41 -11.90
C ARG A 110 21.00 -11.29 -13.08
N SER A 111 19.72 -11.59 -13.24
CA SER A 111 19.22 -12.44 -14.35
C SER A 111 19.01 -11.65 -15.64
N VAL A 112 18.71 -10.35 -15.54
CA VAL A 112 18.56 -9.43 -16.67
C VAL A 112 19.47 -8.22 -16.43
N PRO A 113 20.76 -8.29 -16.82
CA PRO A 113 21.65 -7.15 -16.68
C PRO A 113 21.10 -5.95 -17.45
N GLY A 114 21.04 -4.78 -16.78
CA GLY A 114 20.48 -3.54 -17.32
C GLY A 114 21.13 -3.01 -18.60
N THR A 115 22.22 -3.63 -19.06
CA THR A 115 22.77 -3.41 -20.40
C THR A 115 21.82 -3.86 -21.52
N SER A 116 20.82 -4.70 -21.23
CA SER A 116 19.74 -5.05 -22.16
C SER A 116 18.64 -3.97 -22.26
N PHE A 117 18.56 -3.05 -21.29
CA PHE A 117 17.58 -1.94 -21.28
C PHE A 117 18.15 -0.59 -21.74
N LEU A 118 19.48 -0.48 -21.92
CA LEU A 118 20.13 0.63 -22.65
C LEU A 118 19.91 0.56 -24.18
N GLY A 119 18.91 -0.23 -24.62
CA GLY A 119 18.45 -0.37 -25.99
C GLY A 119 17.15 0.38 -26.31
N PHE A 120 16.63 1.27 -25.45
CA PHE A 120 15.62 2.26 -25.88
C PHE A 120 16.27 3.38 -26.73
N LYS A 121 16.97 2.98 -27.79
CA LYS A 121 17.19 3.81 -28.98
C LYS A 121 16.29 3.22 -30.07
N ARG A 122 15.05 3.73 -30.14
CA ARG A 122 14.04 3.46 -31.19
C ARG A 122 13.65 1.98 -31.39
N ALA A 123 12.35 1.71 -31.34
CA ALA A 123 11.82 0.53 -32.04
C ALA A 123 12.18 0.65 -33.54
N PRO A 124 12.78 -0.36 -34.19
CA PRO A 124 13.11 -0.32 -35.62
C PRO A 124 11.92 -0.76 -36.47
N VAL A 125 10.72 -0.30 -36.11
CA VAL A 125 9.53 -0.50 -36.91
C VAL A 125 8.86 0.85 -36.99
N ASP A 126 9.28 1.64 -37.98
CA ASP A 126 8.47 2.74 -38.50
C ASP A 126 7.20 2.08 -39.05
N ILE A 127 6.11 2.21 -38.31
CA ILE A 127 4.77 1.94 -38.84
C ILE A 127 4.40 3.25 -39.55
N PRO A 128 4.41 3.31 -40.89
CA PRO A 128 3.90 4.49 -41.57
C PRO A 128 2.39 4.49 -41.35
N PHE A 129 1.92 5.38 -40.48
CA PHE A 129 0.54 5.83 -40.54
C PHE A 129 0.50 6.84 -41.70
N GLU A 130 0.07 6.37 -42.87
CA GLU A 130 -0.44 7.23 -43.93
C GLU A 130 -1.70 7.92 -43.39
N ASP A 131 -1.50 9.05 -42.72
CA ASP A 131 -2.57 10.02 -42.52
C ASP A 131 -2.68 10.81 -43.83
N GLU A 132 -3.45 10.23 -44.76
CA GLU A 132 -4.21 11.01 -45.73
C GLU A 132 -5.08 12.03 -44.97
N ASP A 133 -5.20 13.21 -45.58
CA ASP A 133 -6.24 14.22 -45.35
C ASP A 133 -5.93 15.37 -44.36
N ASP A 134 -5.70 16.53 -44.98
CA ASP A 134 -6.45 17.77 -44.78
C ASP A 134 -5.68 19.06 -44.37
N GLU A 135 -5.70 19.97 -45.34
CA GLU A 135 -5.86 21.43 -45.22
C GLU A 135 -4.62 22.33 -45.10
N GLU A 136 -4.17 22.73 -46.29
CA GLU A 136 -3.59 24.01 -46.69
C GLU A 136 -4.12 25.20 -45.85
N PHE A 137 -3.28 25.76 -44.98
CA PHE A 137 -3.58 27.04 -44.30
C PHE A 137 -2.80 28.18 -44.96
N ASP A 138 -3.57 28.99 -45.69
CA ASP A 138 -3.21 30.21 -46.40
C ASP A 138 -2.60 31.27 -45.45
N TYR A 139 -1.50 31.89 -45.86
CA TYR A 139 -0.81 32.93 -45.11
C TYR A 139 -1.29 34.30 -45.60
N ASP A 140 -2.33 34.85 -44.95
CA ASP A 140 -2.72 36.24 -45.17
C ASP A 140 -2.96 37.01 -43.85
N ALA A 141 -2.31 38.19 -43.78
CA ALA A 141 -2.55 39.36 -42.92
C ALA A 141 -2.12 39.34 -41.43
N TYR A 142 -0.97 39.95 -41.11
CA TYR A 142 -0.91 41.33 -40.54
C TYR A 142 0.52 41.90 -40.52
#